data_AF-A0A5J6QB65-F1
#
_entry.id   AF-A0A5J6QB65-F1
#
_cell.length_a   1.000
_cell.length_b   1.000
_cell.length_c   1.000
_cell.angle_alpha   90.00
_cell.angle_beta   90.00
_cell.angle_gamma   90.00
#
_symmetry.space_group_name_H-M   'P 1'
#
loop_
_entity.id
_entity.type
_entity.pdbx_description
1 polymer ?
#
loop_
_entity_poly.entity_id
_entity_poly.type
_entity_poly.pdbx_seq_one_letter_code
_entity_poly.pdbx_strand_id
1 'polypeptide(L)'
;MQTTDTAAYGLPRLNERAPEFNAPTTDGDKCLDDYKGKWLVLFSHPADFTPVCTTEFIAFAKKAPEFNARNCELLGLSIDSHHSHIAWMRNIEEKFGVTIPFPIIADLKMDVARAYGMIHPGAADTSAVRATFIIDPNGILRAMVYYPMSNGRLIDEFLRLLDALQTSDEHKVATPEGWKPGDRVIVPPAATAAEADARVKSGEYECVDFYYCTKQL
;
A
#
# COMPACT_ATOMS: atom_id res chain seq x y z
N MET A 1 -26.34 -30.73 10.98
CA MET A 1 -25.77 -29.41 11.30
C MET A 1 -24.41 -29.34 10.64
N GLN A 2 -24.31 -28.69 9.48
CA GLN A 2 -23.02 -28.38 8.88
C GLN A 2 -22.40 -27.25 9.73
N THR A 3 -21.25 -27.53 10.32
CA THR A 3 -20.36 -26.52 10.89
C THR A 3 -19.92 -25.63 9.74
N THR A 4 -20.54 -24.46 9.60
CA THR A 4 -19.96 -23.37 8.80
C THR A 4 -18.70 -22.96 9.52
N ASP A 5 -17.57 -23.40 8.98
CA ASP A 5 -16.25 -22.89 9.30
C ASP A 5 -16.24 -21.42 8.86
N THR A 6 -16.70 -20.52 9.73
CA THR A 6 -16.48 -19.09 9.55
C THR A 6 -14.99 -18.90 9.60
N ALA A 7 -14.35 -18.84 8.43
CA ALA A 7 -12.97 -18.42 8.32
C ALA A 7 -12.84 -17.13 9.13
N ALA A 8 -12.12 -17.19 10.24
CA ALA A 8 -11.81 -16.01 11.02
C ALA A 8 -10.88 -15.17 10.14
N TYR A 9 -11.43 -14.18 9.46
CA TYR A 9 -10.65 -13.27 8.64
C TYR A 9 -9.74 -12.45 9.56
N GLY A 10 -8.50 -12.88 9.70
CA GLY A 10 -7.44 -12.14 10.37
C GLY A 10 -6.83 -11.09 9.43
N LEU A 11 -6.02 -10.20 9.99
CA LEU A 11 -5.24 -9.28 9.17
C LEU A 11 -4.26 -10.06 8.28
N PRO A 12 -4.06 -9.65 7.01
CA PRO A 12 -3.00 -10.22 6.20
C PRO A 12 -1.64 -9.93 6.83
N ARG A 13 -0.66 -10.78 6.53
CA ARG A 13 0.67 -10.73 7.18
C ARG A 13 1.70 -10.09 6.27
N LEU A 14 2.52 -9.22 6.84
CA LEU A 14 3.67 -8.66 6.15
C LEU A 14 4.66 -9.77 5.79
N ASN A 15 5.30 -9.64 4.63
CA ASN A 15 6.25 -10.58 4.04
C ASN A 15 5.65 -11.94 3.64
N GLU A 16 4.33 -12.07 3.63
CA GLU A 16 3.62 -13.19 3.01
C GLU A 16 2.98 -12.73 1.69
N ARG A 17 2.59 -13.69 0.84
CA ARG A 17 1.86 -13.39 -0.40
C ARG A 17 0.55 -12.68 -0.04
N ALA A 18 0.26 -11.57 -0.72
CA ALA A 18 -0.99 -10.83 -0.51
C ALA A 18 -2.20 -11.74 -0.84
N PRO A 19 -3.33 -11.59 -0.12
CA PRO A 19 -4.53 -12.37 -0.42
C PRO A 19 -4.93 -12.26 -1.89
N GLU A 20 -5.20 -13.41 -2.52
CA GLU A 20 -5.65 -13.44 -3.90
C GLU A 20 -7.00 -12.75 -4.06
N PHE A 21 -7.18 -12.04 -5.17
CA PHE A 21 -8.47 -11.51 -5.59
C PHE A 21 -8.65 -11.68 -7.09
N ASN A 22 -9.91 -11.79 -7.50
CA ASN A 22 -10.36 -11.63 -8.87
C ASN A 22 -11.69 -10.87 -8.79
N ALA A 23 -11.68 -9.59 -9.17
CA ALA A 23 -12.78 -8.69 -8.88
C ALA A 23 -13.07 -7.75 -10.05
N PRO A 24 -14.36 -7.43 -10.27
CA PRO A 24 -14.75 -6.45 -11.28
C PRO A 24 -14.28 -5.06 -10.88
N THR A 25 -13.69 -4.32 -11.82
CA THR A 25 -13.27 -2.94 -11.61
C THR A 25 -13.85 -1.99 -12.64
N THR A 26 -13.63 -0.68 -12.49
CA THR A 26 -13.97 0.32 -13.51
C THR A 26 -13.19 0.18 -14.82
N ASP A 27 -12.15 -0.65 -14.87
CA ASP A 27 -11.33 -0.95 -16.06
C ASP A 27 -11.33 -2.47 -16.37
N GLY A 28 -12.49 -3.11 -16.23
CA GLY A 28 -12.63 -4.56 -16.40
C GLY A 28 -12.22 -5.37 -15.17
N ASP A 29 -12.26 -6.68 -15.27
CA ASP A 29 -11.87 -7.56 -14.17
C ASP A 29 -10.35 -7.47 -13.94
N LYS A 30 -9.93 -7.39 -12.67
CA LYS A 30 -8.53 -7.42 -12.26
C LYS A 30 -8.29 -8.49 -11.21
N CYS A 31 -7.11 -9.10 -11.26
CA CYS A 31 -6.61 -10.04 -10.27
C CYS A 31 -5.22 -9.61 -9.77
N LEU A 32 -4.76 -10.24 -8.69
CA LEU A 32 -3.44 -9.91 -8.11
C LEU A 32 -2.29 -10.13 -9.12
N ASP A 33 -2.38 -11.19 -9.94
CA ASP A 33 -1.35 -11.54 -10.92
C ASP A 33 -1.23 -10.53 -12.09
N ASP A 34 -2.23 -9.68 -12.33
CA ASP A 34 -2.15 -8.59 -13.33
C ASP A 34 -1.08 -7.55 -12.97
N TYR A 35 -0.69 -7.51 -11.70
CA TYR A 35 0.31 -6.60 -11.15
C TYR A 35 1.70 -7.24 -11.01
N LYS A 36 1.89 -8.49 -11.46
CA LYS A 36 3.18 -9.17 -11.40
C LYS A 36 4.26 -8.36 -12.12
N GLY A 37 5.42 -8.19 -11.47
CA GLY A 37 6.51 -7.37 -11.99
C GLY A 37 6.34 -5.86 -11.72
N LYS A 38 5.26 -5.45 -11.05
CA LYS A 38 4.99 -4.06 -10.66
C LYS A 38 4.65 -3.98 -9.18
N TRP A 39 4.95 -2.84 -8.58
CA TRP A 39 4.40 -2.54 -7.26
C TRP A 39 2.91 -2.24 -7.37
N LEU A 40 2.16 -2.54 -6.33
CA LEU A 40 0.74 -2.24 -6.24
C LEU A 40 0.44 -1.55 -4.91
N VAL A 41 -0.18 -0.38 -5.00
CA VAL A 41 -0.85 0.28 -3.87
C VAL A 41 -2.35 0.02 -4.01
N LEU A 42 -2.83 -0.98 -3.26
CA LEU A 42 -4.25 -1.29 -3.10
C LEU A 42 -4.79 -0.49 -1.91
N PHE A 43 -5.85 0.27 -2.10
CA PHE A 43 -6.42 1.08 -1.03
C PHE A 43 -7.94 1.09 -1.06
N SER A 44 -8.55 1.05 0.12
CA SER A 44 -10.00 1.10 0.25
C SER A 44 -10.51 2.46 0.69
N HIS A 45 -11.77 2.73 0.40
CA HIS A 45 -12.53 3.85 0.93
C HIS A 45 -13.93 3.40 1.39
N PRO A 46 -14.54 4.08 2.37
CA PRO A 46 -15.83 3.64 2.91
C PRO A 46 -16.99 3.62 1.90
N ALA A 47 -17.16 4.70 1.14
CA ALA A 47 -18.24 4.83 0.18
C ALA A 47 -17.94 5.91 -0.86
N ASP A 48 -18.39 5.68 -2.09
CA ASP A 48 -18.49 6.69 -3.14
C ASP A 48 -19.34 7.87 -2.69
N PHE A 49 -19.19 9.02 -3.36
CA PHE A 49 -19.96 10.25 -3.07
C PHE A 49 -19.83 10.76 -1.62
N THR A 50 -18.76 10.40 -0.91
CA THR A 50 -18.44 10.95 0.42
C THR A 50 -17.21 11.86 0.38
N PRO A 51 -17.22 12.98 1.14
CA PRO A 51 -16.29 14.08 0.89
C PRO A 51 -14.82 13.73 1.15
N VAL A 52 -14.51 13.04 2.24
CA VAL A 52 -13.10 12.66 2.55
C VAL A 52 -12.56 11.71 1.47
N CYS A 53 -13.36 10.73 1.02
CA CYS A 53 -12.97 9.83 -0.05
C CYS A 53 -12.69 10.60 -1.35
N THR A 54 -13.52 11.59 -1.68
CA THR A 54 -13.31 12.46 -2.84
C THR A 54 -11.97 13.19 -2.76
N THR A 55 -11.61 13.71 -1.58
CA THR A 55 -10.30 14.38 -1.41
C THR A 55 -9.13 13.42 -1.61
N GLU A 56 -9.24 12.18 -1.13
CA GLU A 56 -8.18 11.17 -1.26
C GLU A 56 -8.02 10.70 -2.71
N PHE A 57 -9.11 10.46 -3.43
CA PHE A 57 -9.07 10.07 -4.84
C PHE A 57 -8.45 11.16 -5.71
N ILE A 58 -8.78 12.44 -5.45
CA ILE A 58 -8.14 13.57 -6.11
C ILE A 58 -6.63 13.61 -5.81
N ALA A 59 -6.23 13.38 -4.55
CA ALA A 59 -4.82 13.37 -4.16
C ALA A 59 -4.05 12.22 -4.83
N PHE A 60 -4.60 11.01 -4.83
CA PHE A 60 -4.03 9.87 -5.54
C PHE A 60 -3.94 10.13 -7.05
N ALA A 61 -4.98 10.69 -7.67
CA ALA A 61 -4.98 10.99 -9.10
C ALA A 61 -3.87 11.98 -9.49
N LYS A 62 -3.68 13.03 -8.69
CA LYS A 62 -2.59 14.00 -8.88
C LYS A 62 -1.20 13.37 -8.71
N LYS A 63 -1.08 12.37 -7.83
CA LYS A 63 0.18 11.66 -7.54
C LYS A 63 0.42 10.42 -8.39
N ALA A 64 -0.58 9.98 -9.16
CA ALA A 64 -0.49 8.80 -10.02
C ALA A 64 0.73 8.82 -10.97
N PRO A 65 1.11 9.95 -11.59
CA PRO A 65 2.34 10.01 -12.40
C PRO A 65 3.61 9.67 -11.60
N GLU A 66 3.68 10.05 -10.33
CA GLU A 66 4.84 9.77 -9.46
C GLU A 66 4.90 8.30 -9.03
N PHE A 67 3.74 7.65 -8.82
CA PHE A 67 3.66 6.20 -8.60
C PHE A 67 4.05 5.43 -9.86
N ASN A 68 3.52 5.83 -11.02
CA ASN A 68 3.85 5.20 -12.31
C ASN A 68 5.34 5.29 -12.63
N ALA A 69 5.99 6.43 -12.32
CA ALA A 69 7.44 6.60 -12.50
C ALA A 69 8.28 5.61 -11.67
N ARG A 70 7.70 5.05 -10.60
CA ARG A 70 8.30 4.02 -9.73
C ARG A 70 7.83 2.61 -10.07
N ASN A 71 7.26 2.39 -11.26
CA ASN A 71 6.67 1.11 -11.65
C ASN A 71 5.65 0.59 -10.61
N CYS A 72 4.81 1.50 -10.11
CA CYS A 72 3.77 1.21 -9.13
C CYS A 72 2.39 1.60 -9.67
N GLU A 73 1.45 0.66 -9.60
CA GLU A 73 0.06 0.89 -9.95
C GLU A 73 -0.78 1.19 -8.71
N LEU A 74 -1.91 1.87 -8.94
CA LEU A 74 -2.91 2.21 -7.93
C LEU A 74 -4.17 1.38 -8.21
N LEU A 75 -4.81 0.88 -7.15
CA LEU A 75 -6.08 0.17 -7.22
C LEU A 75 -6.96 0.60 -6.05
N GLY A 76 -8.07 1.28 -6.36
CA GLY A 76 -9.08 1.65 -5.36
C GLY A 76 -10.02 0.49 -5.06
N LEU A 77 -10.74 0.55 -3.94
CA LEU A 77 -11.77 -0.42 -3.57
C LEU A 77 -12.83 0.24 -2.67
N SER A 78 -14.10 0.03 -2.99
CA SER A 78 -15.17 0.07 -1.98
C SER A 78 -16.15 -1.06 -2.23
N ILE A 79 -17.18 -1.13 -1.39
CA ILE A 79 -18.27 -2.10 -1.53
C ILE A 79 -19.40 -1.57 -2.42
N ASP A 80 -19.23 -0.40 -3.04
CA ASP A 80 -20.23 0.17 -3.94
C ASP A 80 -20.26 -0.58 -5.27
N SER A 81 -21.34 -0.37 -6.02
CA SER A 81 -21.47 -0.98 -7.34
C SER A 81 -20.54 -0.34 -8.37
N HIS A 82 -20.16 -1.09 -9.39
CA HIS A 82 -19.40 -0.59 -10.54
C HIS A 82 -20.02 0.67 -11.19
N HIS A 83 -21.35 0.74 -11.28
CA HIS A 83 -22.04 1.92 -11.82
C HIS A 83 -21.91 3.16 -10.92
N SER A 84 -21.86 2.96 -9.60
CA SER A 84 -21.59 4.04 -8.65
C SER A 84 -20.20 4.61 -8.89
N HIS A 85 -19.18 3.76 -9.03
CA HIS A 85 -17.81 4.20 -9.29
C HIS A 85 -17.71 5.03 -10.56
N ILE A 86 -18.31 4.59 -11.67
CA ILE A 86 -18.31 5.34 -12.93
C ILE A 86 -18.99 6.70 -12.76
N ALA A 87 -20.16 6.74 -12.10
CA ALA A 87 -20.87 7.98 -11.86
C ALA A 87 -20.06 8.93 -10.98
N TRP A 88 -19.39 8.40 -9.95
CA TRP A 88 -18.57 9.17 -9.04
C TRP A 88 -17.30 9.71 -9.70
N MET A 89 -16.58 8.90 -10.47
CA MET A 89 -15.42 9.34 -11.26
C MET A 89 -15.78 10.48 -12.21
N ARG A 90 -16.90 10.36 -12.94
CA ARG A 90 -17.42 11.42 -13.81
C ARG A 90 -17.79 12.68 -13.02
N ASN A 91 -18.38 12.51 -11.84
CA ASN A 91 -18.70 13.63 -10.97
C ASN A 91 -17.43 14.36 -10.49
N ILE A 92 -16.38 13.63 -10.12
CA ILE A 92 -15.09 14.22 -9.72
C ILE A 92 -14.51 15.03 -10.88
N GLU A 93 -14.51 14.46 -12.08
CA GLU A 93 -14.01 15.14 -13.28
C GLU A 93 -14.83 16.40 -13.59
N GLU A 94 -16.15 16.32 -13.59
CA GLU A 94 -17.04 17.46 -13.87
C GLU A 94 -16.91 18.59 -12.83
N LYS A 95 -16.85 18.25 -11.53
CA LYS A 95 -16.90 19.24 -10.45
C LYS A 95 -15.54 19.75 -9.99
N PHE A 96 -14.49 18.96 -10.14
CA PHE A 96 -13.15 19.29 -9.65
C PHE A 96 -12.10 19.34 -10.76
N GLY A 97 -12.44 18.97 -12.00
CA GLY A 97 -11.51 18.99 -13.13
C GLY A 97 -10.38 17.97 -13.01
N VAL A 98 -10.61 16.88 -12.28
CA VAL A 98 -9.61 15.82 -12.05
C VAL A 98 -10.15 14.49 -12.55
N THR A 99 -9.49 13.92 -13.55
CA THR A 99 -9.75 12.56 -14.03
C THR A 99 -9.07 11.56 -13.10
N ILE A 100 -9.79 10.51 -12.69
CA ILE A 100 -9.23 9.40 -11.90
C ILE A 100 -8.59 8.38 -12.85
N PRO A 101 -7.26 8.19 -12.85
CA PRO A 101 -6.55 7.44 -13.88
C PRO A 101 -6.34 5.95 -13.54
N PHE A 102 -6.94 5.46 -12.47
CA PHE A 102 -6.74 4.10 -11.97
C PHE A 102 -8.08 3.39 -11.69
N PRO A 103 -8.11 2.06 -11.76
CA PRO A 103 -9.30 1.25 -11.51
C PRO A 103 -9.77 1.30 -10.04
N ILE A 104 -11.08 1.07 -9.86
CA ILE A 104 -11.74 0.88 -8.56
C ILE A 104 -12.45 -0.46 -8.57
N ILE A 105 -12.11 -1.36 -7.64
CA ILE A 105 -12.80 -2.62 -7.40
C ILE A 105 -14.20 -2.34 -6.83
N ALA A 106 -15.21 -2.98 -7.45
CA ALA A 106 -16.58 -3.05 -6.94
C ALA A 106 -16.78 -4.33 -6.10
N ASP A 107 -16.51 -4.25 -4.80
CA ASP A 107 -16.54 -5.41 -3.89
C ASP A 107 -17.89 -5.57 -3.17
N LEU A 108 -18.97 -5.70 -3.95
CA LEU A 108 -20.35 -5.81 -3.42
C LEU A 108 -20.53 -6.94 -2.38
N LYS A 109 -19.74 -8.02 -2.51
CA LYS A 109 -19.80 -9.18 -1.61
C LYS A 109 -18.89 -9.03 -0.39
N MET A 110 -18.02 -8.01 -0.37
CA MET A 110 -16.97 -7.79 0.62
C MET A 110 -15.95 -8.92 0.68
N ASP A 111 -15.75 -9.65 -0.41
CA ASP A 111 -14.86 -10.83 -0.41
C ASP A 111 -13.40 -10.36 -0.31
N VAL A 112 -13.03 -9.33 -1.09
CA VAL A 112 -11.69 -8.74 -1.05
C VAL A 112 -11.50 -7.96 0.26
N ALA A 113 -12.51 -7.17 0.67
CA ALA A 113 -12.50 -6.40 1.90
C ALA A 113 -12.31 -7.29 3.13
N ARG A 114 -12.96 -8.45 3.20
CA ARG A 114 -12.74 -9.43 4.29
C ARG A 114 -11.36 -10.07 4.21
N ALA A 115 -10.90 -10.48 3.02
CA ALA A 115 -9.59 -11.10 2.85
C ALA A 115 -8.43 -10.18 3.29
N TYR A 116 -8.59 -8.87 3.10
CA TYR A 116 -7.64 -7.85 3.51
C TYR A 116 -7.94 -7.24 4.88
N GLY A 117 -8.94 -7.73 5.63
CA GLY A 117 -9.27 -7.20 6.95
C GLY A 117 -9.76 -5.75 6.96
N MET A 118 -10.36 -5.27 5.88
CA MET A 118 -10.85 -3.89 5.73
C MET A 118 -12.20 -3.64 6.45
N ILE A 119 -12.86 -4.68 6.96
CA ILE A 119 -14.13 -4.58 7.71
C ILE A 119 -13.83 -4.67 9.21
N HIS A 120 -13.99 -3.56 9.93
CA HIS A 120 -13.67 -3.48 11.35
C HIS A 120 -14.95 -3.40 12.20
N PRO A 121 -15.15 -4.29 13.18
CA PRO A 121 -16.23 -4.16 14.16
C PRO A 121 -16.20 -2.79 14.83
N GLY A 122 -17.35 -2.10 14.88
CA GLY A 122 -17.47 -0.78 15.50
C GLY A 122 -17.09 0.42 14.62
N ALA A 123 -16.63 0.20 13.37
CA ALA A 123 -16.47 1.28 12.39
C ALA A 123 -17.71 1.41 11.49
N ALA A 124 -18.03 0.36 10.74
CA ALA A 124 -19.27 0.20 9.98
C ALA A 124 -19.37 -1.26 9.50
N ASP A 125 -20.53 -1.90 9.71
CA ASP A 125 -20.74 -3.28 9.24
C ASP A 125 -20.93 -3.35 7.71
N THR A 126 -21.14 -2.20 7.07
CA THR A 126 -21.45 -2.05 5.65
C THR A 126 -20.51 -1.08 4.95
N SER A 127 -19.25 -0.96 5.38
CA SER A 127 -18.24 -0.17 4.67
C SER A 127 -16.83 -0.66 5.00
N ALA A 128 -15.92 -0.54 4.03
CA ALA A 128 -14.50 -0.72 4.29
C ALA A 128 -13.96 0.48 5.09
N VAL A 129 -13.01 0.26 6.00
CA VAL A 129 -12.21 1.36 6.57
C VAL A 129 -11.22 1.90 5.52
N ARG A 130 -10.47 2.95 5.86
CA ARG A 130 -9.45 3.52 4.96
C ARG A 130 -8.15 2.73 5.08
N ALA A 131 -8.12 1.53 4.51
CA ALA A 131 -6.93 0.70 4.49
C ALA A 131 -6.08 1.00 3.25
N THR A 132 -4.76 0.87 3.38
CA THR A 132 -3.82 0.94 2.27
C THR A 132 -2.79 -0.17 2.42
N PHE A 133 -2.49 -0.87 1.33
CA PHE A 133 -1.54 -1.97 1.25
C PHE A 133 -0.52 -1.66 0.17
N ILE A 134 0.77 -1.85 0.48
CA ILE A 134 1.86 -1.78 -0.49
C ILE A 134 2.33 -3.20 -0.75
N ILE A 135 2.17 -3.65 -1.99
CA ILE A 135 2.47 -5.00 -2.45
C ILE A 135 3.60 -4.91 -3.48
N ASP A 136 4.60 -5.77 -3.36
CA ASP A 136 5.77 -5.75 -4.22
C ASP A 136 5.58 -6.51 -5.55
N PRO A 137 6.54 -6.44 -6.50
CA PRO A 137 6.48 -7.11 -7.80
C PRO A 137 6.30 -8.63 -7.77
N ASN A 138 6.55 -9.28 -6.63
CA ASN A 138 6.37 -10.71 -6.44
C ASN A 138 5.02 -11.05 -5.80
N GLY A 139 4.16 -10.05 -5.57
CA GLY A 139 2.87 -10.20 -4.90
C GLY A 139 3.00 -10.34 -3.39
N ILE A 140 4.11 -9.90 -2.79
CA ILE A 140 4.32 -9.96 -1.34
C ILE A 140 3.84 -8.67 -0.68
N LEU A 141 3.06 -8.79 0.40
CA LEU A 141 2.61 -7.63 1.18
C LEU A 141 3.76 -7.04 2.00
N ARG A 142 4.10 -5.77 1.77
CA ARG A 142 5.26 -5.10 2.40
C ARG A 142 4.90 -4.11 3.47
N ALA A 143 3.75 -3.45 3.36
CA ALA A 143 3.24 -2.54 4.36
C ALA A 143 1.72 -2.50 4.32
N MET A 144 1.11 -2.21 5.46
CA MET A 144 -0.33 -1.93 5.55
C MET A 144 -0.60 -0.86 6.60
N VAL A 145 -1.60 -0.01 6.35
CA VAL A 145 -2.03 1.04 7.28
C VAL A 145 -3.55 1.14 7.27
N TYR A 146 -4.16 1.32 8.44
CA TYR A 146 -5.62 1.45 8.61
C TYR A 146 -5.95 2.79 9.27
N TYR A 147 -6.58 3.68 8.51
CA TYR A 147 -7.13 4.94 9.01
C TYR A 147 -8.62 4.77 9.37
N PRO A 148 -9.13 5.46 10.40
CA PRO A 148 -10.56 5.53 10.66
C PRO A 148 -11.28 6.30 9.55
N MET A 149 -12.60 6.12 9.44
CA MET A 149 -13.42 6.77 8.41
C MET A 149 -13.33 8.31 8.45
N SER A 150 -13.09 8.88 9.64
CA SER A 150 -13.03 10.32 9.89
C SER A 150 -11.78 11.03 9.38
N ASN A 151 -10.69 10.31 9.12
CA ASN A 151 -9.38 10.91 8.87
C ASN A 151 -8.85 10.52 7.50
N GLY A 152 -8.66 11.51 6.63
CA GLY A 152 -7.99 11.31 5.35
C GLY A 152 -6.51 10.95 5.51
N ARG A 153 -6.00 10.15 4.59
CA ARG A 153 -4.60 9.72 4.51
C ARG A 153 -3.70 10.82 3.96
N LEU A 154 -2.40 10.72 4.29
CA LEU A 154 -1.35 11.51 3.65
C LEU A 154 -0.72 10.72 2.51
N ILE A 155 -1.05 11.06 1.25
CA ILE A 155 -0.64 10.27 0.08
C ILE A 155 0.87 10.31 -0.15
N ASP A 156 1.53 11.43 0.19
CA ASP A 156 2.98 11.57 0.09
C ASP A 156 3.74 10.56 0.96
N GLU A 157 3.14 10.09 2.07
CA GLU A 157 3.77 9.05 2.89
C GLU A 157 3.81 7.70 2.19
N PHE A 158 2.80 7.34 1.41
CA PHE A 158 2.83 6.09 0.63
C PHE A 158 3.87 6.16 -0.50
N LEU A 159 4.07 7.34 -1.09
CA LEU A 159 5.12 7.55 -2.08
C LEU A 159 6.51 7.46 -1.45
N ARG A 160 6.71 8.10 -0.29
CA ARG A 160 7.98 8.02 0.48
C ARG A 160 8.27 6.58 0.91
N LEU A 161 7.27 5.85 1.38
CA LEU A 161 7.42 4.46 1.79
C LEU A 161 7.73 3.55 0.60
N LEU A 162 7.12 3.79 -0.56
CA LEU A 162 7.47 3.10 -1.81
C LEU A 162 8.95 3.33 -2.17
N ASP A 163 9.42 4.58 -2.12
CA ASP A 163 10.85 4.91 -2.34
C ASP A 163 11.76 4.16 -1.37
N ALA A 164 11.41 4.15 -0.08
CA ALA A 164 12.19 3.49 0.95
C ALA A 164 12.25 1.96 0.75
N LEU A 165 11.13 1.34 0.39
CA LEU A 165 11.04 -0.10 0.14
C LEU A 165 11.85 -0.49 -1.10
N GLN A 166 11.71 0.25 -2.21
CA GLN A 166 12.47 0.00 -3.43
C GLN A 166 13.98 0.17 -3.20
N THR A 167 14.38 1.22 -2.49
CA THR A 167 15.78 1.47 -2.13
C THR A 167 16.35 0.33 -1.28
N SER A 168 15.58 -0.14 -0.29
CA SER A 168 16.01 -1.24 0.58
C SER A 168 16.19 -2.54 -0.20
N ASP A 169 15.28 -2.83 -1.12
CA ASP A 169 15.32 -4.04 -1.94
C ASP A 169 16.46 -4.01 -2.97
N GLU A 170 16.71 -2.87 -3.61
CA GLU A 170 17.75 -2.69 -4.61
C GLU A 170 19.16 -2.72 -3.98
N HIS A 171 19.37 -1.93 -2.93
CA HIS A 171 20.71 -1.73 -2.38
C HIS A 171 21.05 -2.62 -1.18
N LYS A 172 20.10 -3.46 -0.74
CA LYS A 172 20.22 -4.34 0.45
C LYS A 172 20.59 -3.56 1.72
N VAL A 173 19.86 -2.46 1.93
CA VAL A 173 20.02 -1.54 3.06
C VAL A 173 18.71 -1.40 3.83
N ALA A 174 18.77 -0.79 5.00
CA ALA A 174 17.60 -0.30 5.71
C ALA A 174 17.52 1.23 5.63
N THR A 175 16.33 1.79 5.75
CA THR A 175 16.10 3.24 5.75
C THR A 175 15.80 3.74 7.18
N PRO A 176 16.45 4.79 7.69
CA PRO A 176 16.16 5.38 9.00
C PRO A 176 14.75 6.02 9.07
N GLU A 177 14.39 6.49 10.27
CA GLU A 177 13.17 7.26 10.51
C GLU A 177 13.12 8.49 9.59
N GLY A 178 11.96 8.72 8.96
CA GLY A 178 11.75 9.86 8.08
C GLY A 178 12.54 9.87 6.76
N TRP A 179 13.30 8.80 6.44
CA TRP A 179 14.20 8.75 5.29
C TRP A 179 13.54 9.13 3.97
N LYS A 180 14.27 9.90 3.17
CA LYS A 180 13.96 10.28 1.78
C LYS A 180 15.16 10.02 0.87
N PRO A 181 14.93 9.88 -0.46
CA PRO A 181 16.02 9.79 -1.42
C PRO A 181 17.05 10.92 -1.24
N GLY A 182 18.33 10.54 -1.13
CA GLY A 182 19.45 11.44 -0.83
C GLY A 182 19.91 11.40 0.63
N ASP A 183 19.08 10.95 1.57
CA ASP A 183 19.50 10.72 2.95
C ASP A 183 20.37 9.46 3.06
N ARG A 184 21.20 9.40 4.10
CA ARG A 184 22.03 8.24 4.39
C ARG A 184 21.16 7.03 4.75
N VAL A 185 21.59 5.85 4.30
CA VAL A 185 20.95 4.57 4.62
C VAL A 185 21.70 3.83 5.72
N ILE A 186 21.00 2.92 6.39
CA ILE A 186 21.55 2.04 7.43
C ILE A 186 22.02 0.74 6.80
N VAL A 187 23.25 0.34 7.11
CA VAL A 187 23.78 -0.97 6.74
C VAL A 187 23.22 -2.01 7.70
N PRO A 188 22.64 -3.13 7.23
CA PRO A 188 22.14 -4.19 8.11
C PRO A 188 23.21 -4.62 9.13
N PRO A 189 22.86 -4.82 10.42
CA PRO A 189 23.83 -5.07 11.47
C PRO A 189 24.62 -6.35 11.21
N ALA A 190 25.87 -6.39 11.70
CA ALA A 190 26.67 -7.61 11.68
C ALA A 190 25.96 -8.72 12.48
N ALA A 191 25.89 -9.93 11.93
CA ALA A 191 25.20 -11.05 12.54
C ALA A 191 26.09 -11.85 13.50
N THR A 192 27.41 -11.68 13.42
CA THR A 192 28.38 -12.35 14.28
C THR A 192 29.38 -11.39 14.91
N ALA A 193 30.00 -11.80 16.03
CA ALA A 193 31.05 -11.00 16.68
C ALA A 193 32.26 -10.74 15.77
N ALA A 194 32.62 -11.72 14.94
CA ALA A 194 33.70 -11.57 13.97
C ALA A 194 33.37 -10.51 12.91
N GLU A 195 32.13 -10.51 12.39
CA GLU A 195 31.66 -9.48 11.46
C GLU A 195 31.59 -8.10 12.12
N ALA A 196 31.16 -8.02 13.39
CA ALA A 196 31.11 -6.77 14.15
C ALA A 196 32.51 -6.16 14.29
N ASP A 197 33.51 -6.97 14.69
CA ASP A 197 34.90 -6.55 14.80
C ASP A 197 35.50 -6.13 13.46
N ALA A 198 35.23 -6.90 12.40
CA ALA A 198 35.72 -6.60 11.06
C ALA A 198 35.12 -5.29 10.53
N ARG A 199 33.83 -5.08 10.76
CA ARG A 199 33.10 -3.89 10.31
C ARG A 199 33.66 -2.60 10.91
N VAL A 200 33.84 -2.56 12.23
CA VAL A 200 34.39 -1.36 12.92
C VAL A 200 35.82 -1.07 12.47
N LYS A 201 36.61 -2.11 12.15
CA LYS A 201 38.00 -1.96 11.68
C LYS A 201 38.12 -1.59 10.20
N SER A 202 37.12 -1.93 9.38
CA SER A 202 37.18 -1.78 7.91
C SER A 202 37.27 -0.31 7.45
N GLY A 203 36.66 0.62 8.18
CA GLY A 203 36.47 2.00 7.73
C GLY A 203 35.58 2.14 6.49
N GLU A 204 34.90 1.07 6.06
CA GLU A 204 34.05 1.04 4.86
C GLU A 204 32.78 1.90 5.04
N TYR A 205 32.29 1.98 6.28
CA TYR A 205 31.07 2.70 6.64
C TYR A 205 31.34 3.73 7.73
N GLU A 206 30.45 4.72 7.82
CA GLU A 206 30.44 5.63 8.96
C GLU A 206 29.65 4.97 10.09
N CYS A 207 30.41 4.46 11.07
CA CYS A 207 29.87 3.71 12.20
C CYS A 207 29.96 4.54 13.48
N VAL A 208 28.83 4.66 14.18
CA VAL A 208 28.83 5.08 15.60
C VAL A 208 29.20 3.88 16.48
N ASP A 209 28.70 2.70 16.11
CA ASP A 209 29.01 1.41 16.74
C ASP A 209 28.83 0.28 15.71
N PHE A 210 29.22 -0.96 16.03
CA PHE A 210 29.18 -2.09 15.10
C PHE A 210 27.77 -2.36 14.51
N TYR A 211 26.73 -2.08 15.29
CA TYR A 211 25.34 -2.28 14.88
C TYR A 211 24.72 -1.04 14.21
N TYR A 212 25.37 0.12 14.31
CA TYR A 212 24.91 1.39 13.75
C TYR A 212 25.95 1.95 12.79
N CYS A 213 25.85 1.52 11.54
CA CYS A 213 26.67 2.00 10.45
C CYS A 213 25.78 2.55 9.34
N THR A 214 26.21 3.65 8.75
CA THR A 214 25.51 4.31 7.66
C THR A 214 26.42 4.46 6.44
N LYS A 215 25.80 4.54 5.26
CA LYS A 215 26.48 4.90 4.01
C LYS A 215 25.61 5.81 3.16
N GLN A 216 26.26 6.52 2.24
CA GLN A 216 25.56 7.20 1.14
C GLN A 216 25.29 6.18 0.03
N LEU A 217 24.17 6.35 -0.69
CA LEU A 217 23.88 5.62 -1.93
C LEU A 217 24.36 6.40 -3.15
#